data_AF-A0A937SCV8-F1
#
_entry.id   AF-A0A937SCV8-F1
#
_cell.length_a   1.000
_cell.length_b   1.000
_cell.length_c   1.000
_cell.angle_alpha   90.00
_cell.angle_beta   90.00
_cell.angle_gamma   90.00
#
_symmetry.space_group_name_H-M   'P 1'
#
loop_
_entity.id
_entity.type
_entity.pdbx_description
1 polymer ?
#
loop_
_entity_poly.entity_id
_entity_poly.type
_entity_poly.pdbx_seq_one_letter_code
_entity_poly.pdbx_strand_id
1 'polypeptide(L)'
;MQKIYQKTAAIAFSVVVGVGTSATPAQAAILTWGLSFFDNAGKPIGNGEFSYDDQALTFVQTIPIAAPFGFEVDNALTSFSATVLGKEWSLSDRPGVTWWQPTDPKNLGQQVIGRSGIAIVDTWFFGDAAFGTRQFSLRGGEQNSAGWGGSWVQSITGLAPSFGSGSWSASPSSVAAPEPSTVLGATLVGVGVWLRKTIKQKG
;
A
#
# COMPACT_ATOMS: atom_id res chain seq x y z
N MET A 1 76.72 -24.53 -25.15
CA MET A 1 76.27 -23.59 -26.21
C MET A 1 74.98 -24.12 -26.82
N GLN A 2 73.93 -23.29 -26.89
CA GLN A 2 72.76 -23.31 -27.81
C GLN A 2 71.91 -24.61 -27.94
N LYS A 3 70.56 -24.64 -27.96
CA LYS A 3 69.45 -23.66 -28.04
C LYS A 3 68.15 -24.32 -27.53
N ILE A 4 67.40 -23.55 -26.74
CA ILE A 4 65.93 -23.35 -26.67
C ILE A 4 65.04 -24.29 -27.51
N TYR A 5 64.04 -24.90 -26.88
CA TYR A 5 62.64 -24.85 -27.34
C TYR A 5 61.68 -24.79 -26.14
N GLN A 6 61.06 -23.62 -25.96
CA GLN A 6 59.88 -23.44 -25.11
C GLN A 6 58.73 -24.24 -25.71
N LYS A 7 58.04 -25.03 -24.88
CA LYS A 7 56.67 -25.48 -25.17
C LYS A 7 55.77 -24.99 -24.05
N THR A 8 55.08 -23.90 -24.35
CA THR A 8 53.99 -23.30 -23.59
C THR A 8 52.84 -24.31 -23.51
N ALA A 9 52.54 -24.82 -22.31
CA ALA A 9 51.29 -25.52 -22.05
C ALA A 9 50.31 -24.50 -21.46
N ALA A 10 49.22 -24.26 -22.20
CA ALA A 10 48.16 -23.34 -21.82
C ALA A 10 47.43 -23.85 -20.57
N ILE A 11 47.37 -23.01 -19.54
CA ILE A 11 46.51 -23.23 -18.37
C ILE A 11 45.09 -22.86 -18.80
N ALA A 12 44.21 -23.85 -18.93
CA ALA A 12 42.80 -23.61 -19.16
C ALA A 12 42.16 -23.03 -17.89
N PHE A 13 41.98 -21.72 -17.84
CA PHE A 13 41.09 -21.08 -16.87
C PHE A 13 39.66 -21.30 -17.31
N SER A 14 38.92 -22.13 -16.58
CA SER A 14 37.47 -22.24 -16.72
C SER A 14 36.84 -21.00 -16.10
N VAL A 15 36.45 -20.03 -16.94
CA VAL A 15 35.59 -18.92 -16.53
C VAL A 15 34.17 -19.47 -16.44
N VAL A 16 33.69 -19.68 -15.22
CA VAL A 16 32.25 -19.86 -14.99
C VAL A 16 31.61 -18.49 -15.11
N VAL A 17 31.06 -18.18 -16.29
CA VAL A 17 30.11 -17.08 -16.47
C VAL A 17 28.80 -17.54 -15.85
N GLY A 18 28.63 -17.25 -14.56
CA GLY A 18 27.36 -17.41 -13.86
C GLY A 18 26.38 -16.34 -14.35
N VAL A 19 25.53 -16.74 -15.29
CA VAL A 19 24.36 -15.98 -15.77
C VAL A 19 23.56 -15.47 -14.57
N GLY A 20 23.18 -14.19 -14.63
CA GLY A 20 22.57 -13.43 -13.55
C GLY A 20 21.50 -14.20 -12.80
N THR A 21 21.68 -14.28 -11.48
CA THR A 21 20.59 -14.66 -10.59
C THR A 21 19.51 -13.62 -10.74
N SER A 22 18.38 -14.09 -11.27
CA SER A 22 17.07 -13.47 -11.28
C SER A 22 16.92 -12.54 -10.09
N ALA A 23 16.78 -11.24 -10.33
CA ALA A 23 16.13 -10.39 -9.35
C ALA A 23 14.77 -11.06 -9.10
N THR A 24 14.61 -11.68 -7.93
CA THR A 24 13.29 -11.97 -7.40
C THR A 24 12.49 -10.68 -7.57
N PRO A 25 11.29 -10.70 -8.19
CA PRO A 25 10.45 -9.51 -8.16
C PRO A 25 10.36 -9.12 -6.69
N ALA A 26 10.65 -7.87 -6.37
CA ALA A 26 10.28 -7.34 -5.07
C ALA A 26 8.79 -7.67 -4.93
N GLN A 27 8.48 -8.58 -4.01
CA GLN A 27 7.11 -8.99 -3.81
C GLN A 27 6.42 -7.75 -3.25
N ALA A 28 5.46 -7.24 -4.02
CA ALA A 28 4.52 -6.21 -3.63
C ALA A 28 4.09 -6.41 -2.18
N ALA A 29 4.48 -5.51 -1.28
CA ALA A 29 4.03 -5.59 0.09
C ALA A 29 2.66 -4.92 0.15
N ILE A 30 1.61 -5.74 0.11
CA ILE A 30 0.26 -5.22 0.35
C ILE A 30 0.16 -4.80 1.82
N LEU A 31 0.17 -3.50 2.05
CA LEU A 31 -0.02 -2.92 3.37
C LEU A 31 -1.51 -2.75 3.63
N THR A 32 -1.97 -3.27 4.77
CA THR A 32 -3.37 -3.20 5.18
C THR A 32 -3.50 -2.38 6.45
N TRP A 33 -4.51 -1.51 6.48
CA TRP A 33 -4.79 -0.59 7.58
C TRP A 33 -6.23 -0.79 8.05
N GLY A 34 -6.42 -0.93 9.35
CA GLY A 34 -7.73 -0.97 9.98
C GLY A 34 -8.22 0.44 10.32
N LEU A 35 -9.48 0.72 10.03
CA LEU A 35 -10.18 1.96 10.30
C LEU A 35 -11.16 1.79 11.46
N SER A 36 -11.21 2.79 12.34
CA SER A 36 -12.23 2.94 13.38
C SER A 36 -12.93 4.28 13.22
N PHE A 37 -14.26 4.29 13.32
CA PHE A 37 -15.08 5.48 13.18
C PHE A 37 -15.83 5.79 14.47
N PHE A 38 -15.84 7.05 14.85
CA PHE A 38 -16.47 7.57 16.06
C PHE A 38 -17.42 8.71 15.72
N ASP A 39 -18.51 8.84 16.47
CA ASP A 39 -19.37 10.02 16.40
C ASP A 39 -18.74 11.21 17.15
N ASN A 40 -19.43 12.36 17.13
CA ASN A 40 -18.98 13.58 17.83
C ASN A 40 -18.91 13.43 19.36
N ALA A 41 -19.52 12.39 19.95
CA ALA A 41 -19.41 12.07 21.37
C ALA A 41 -18.27 11.07 21.66
N GLY A 42 -17.52 10.64 20.64
CA GLY A 42 -16.45 9.66 20.76
C GLY A 42 -16.93 8.21 20.86
N LYS A 43 -18.21 7.94 20.60
CA LYS A 43 -18.75 6.58 20.61
C LYS A 43 -18.38 5.87 19.31
N PRO A 44 -17.94 4.60 19.34
CA PRO A 44 -17.70 3.83 18.13
C PRO A 44 -19.01 3.62 17.36
N ILE A 45 -18.99 3.92 16.06
CA ILE A 45 -20.15 3.83 15.15
C ILE A 45 -19.86 3.06 13.87
N GLY A 46 -18.63 2.60 13.70
CA GLY A 46 -18.21 1.91 12.49
C GLY A 46 -16.76 1.46 12.52
N ASN A 47 -16.42 0.62 11.55
CA ASN A 47 -15.08 0.13 11.31
C ASN A 47 -14.87 -0.07 9.80
N GLY A 48 -13.64 -0.33 9.41
CA GLY A 48 -13.31 -0.66 8.03
C GLY A 48 -11.86 -1.04 7.88
N GLU A 49 -11.43 -1.14 6.64
CA GLU A 49 -10.05 -1.36 6.27
C GLU A 49 -9.78 -0.83 4.87
N PHE A 50 -8.52 -0.55 4.61
CA PHE A 50 -8.03 -0.30 3.26
C PHE A 50 -6.67 -0.94 3.07
N SER A 51 -6.33 -1.24 1.83
CA SER A 51 -5.00 -1.72 1.47
C SER A 51 -4.46 -1.02 0.25
N TYR A 52 -3.15 -0.99 0.14
CA TYR A 52 -2.43 -0.54 -1.05
C TYR A 52 -1.14 -1.37 -1.20
N ASP A 53 -0.63 -1.42 -2.41
CA ASP A 53 0.69 -1.99 -2.72
C ASP A 53 1.71 -0.87 -2.64
N ASP A 54 2.66 -0.94 -1.71
CA ASP A 54 3.66 0.12 -1.48
C ASP A 54 4.77 0.18 -2.54
N GLN A 55 4.74 -0.74 -3.52
CA GLN A 55 5.67 -0.78 -4.65
C GLN A 55 4.99 -0.46 -5.98
N ALA A 56 3.65 -0.31 -6.01
CA ALA A 56 2.91 -0.07 -7.23
C ALA A 56 2.71 1.41 -7.52
N LEU A 57 3.24 1.86 -8.66
CA LEU A 57 2.94 3.16 -9.23
C LEU A 57 1.60 3.12 -9.96
N THR A 58 0.68 4.01 -9.60
CA THR A 58 -0.57 4.22 -10.32
C THR A 58 -0.58 5.59 -10.98
N PHE A 59 -0.81 5.62 -12.29
CA PHE A 59 -0.93 6.88 -13.01
C PHE A 59 -2.28 7.54 -12.74
N VAL A 60 -2.23 8.80 -12.30
CA VAL A 60 -3.38 9.67 -12.06
C VAL A 60 -3.42 10.73 -13.16
N GLN A 61 -4.44 10.66 -14.01
CA GLN A 61 -4.67 11.63 -15.07
C GLN A 61 -5.19 12.96 -14.49
N THR A 62 -4.74 14.09 -15.01
CA THR A 62 -5.20 15.44 -14.58
C THR A 62 -5.95 16.20 -15.66
N ILE A 63 -5.88 15.74 -16.92
CA ILE A 63 -6.53 16.39 -18.06
C ILE A 63 -7.24 15.32 -18.91
N PRO A 64 -8.53 15.49 -19.28
CA PRO A 64 -9.31 14.48 -20.00
C PRO A 64 -8.97 14.32 -21.49
N ILE A 65 -7.90 14.93 -22.00
CA ILE A 65 -7.55 14.97 -23.43
C ILE A 65 -6.54 13.85 -23.76
N ALA A 66 -6.50 13.42 -25.02
CA ALA A 66 -5.84 12.22 -25.57
C ALA A 66 -4.34 11.99 -25.30
N ALA A 67 -3.63 12.89 -24.62
CA ALA A 67 -2.28 12.65 -24.14
C ALA A 67 -2.30 12.50 -22.61
N PRO A 68 -1.60 11.50 -22.03
CA PRO A 68 -1.61 11.26 -20.60
C PRO A 68 -0.83 12.37 -19.87
N PHE A 69 -1.52 13.47 -19.57
CA PHE A 69 -1.06 14.46 -18.61
C PHE A 69 -1.54 14.01 -17.23
N GLY A 70 -0.60 13.87 -16.31
CA GLY A 70 -0.85 13.31 -14.99
C GLY A 70 0.43 13.14 -14.20
N PHE A 71 0.33 12.41 -13.10
CA PHE A 71 1.44 12.07 -12.21
C PHE A 71 1.23 10.66 -11.66
N GLU A 72 2.29 10.06 -11.13
CA GLU A 72 2.22 8.74 -10.51
C GLU A 72 2.06 8.87 -8.99
N VAL A 73 1.39 7.89 -8.39
CA VAL A 73 1.25 7.76 -6.93
C VAL A 73 1.61 6.35 -6.50
N ASP A 74 2.36 6.23 -5.39
CA ASP A 74 2.92 4.97 -4.88
C ASP A 74 1.96 4.17 -3.96
N ASN A 75 0.83 4.76 -3.55
CA ASN A 75 -0.05 4.19 -2.52
C ASN A 75 -1.52 4.23 -2.94
N ALA A 76 -1.80 3.96 -4.21
CA ALA A 76 -3.17 3.83 -4.68
C ALA A 76 -3.87 2.65 -4.00
N LEU A 77 -5.08 2.91 -3.51
CA LEU A 77 -5.85 1.89 -2.81
C LEU A 77 -6.20 0.76 -3.78
N THR A 78 -5.82 -0.46 -3.38
CA THR A 78 -6.18 -1.73 -4.00
C THR A 78 -7.47 -2.29 -3.41
N SER A 79 -7.75 -1.99 -2.13
CA SER A 79 -9.01 -2.32 -1.47
C SER A 79 -9.46 -1.22 -0.50
N PHE A 80 -10.77 -1.13 -0.31
CA PHE A 80 -11.40 -0.32 0.73
C PHE A 80 -12.75 -0.94 1.06
N SER A 81 -13.03 -1.12 2.35
CA SER A 81 -14.32 -1.54 2.87
C SER A 81 -14.57 -0.87 4.20
N ALA A 82 -15.72 -0.24 4.40
CA ALA A 82 -16.09 0.36 5.67
C ALA A 82 -17.59 0.20 5.94
N THR A 83 -17.94 0.01 7.20
CA THR A 83 -19.32 0.11 7.70
C THR A 83 -19.40 1.28 8.67
N VAL A 84 -20.23 2.28 8.34
CA VAL A 84 -20.39 3.51 9.14
C VAL A 84 -21.87 3.77 9.32
N LEU A 85 -22.33 3.89 10.58
CA LEU A 85 -23.76 4.01 10.91
C LEU A 85 -24.61 2.88 10.29
N GLY A 86 -24.05 1.67 10.20
CA GLY A 86 -24.70 0.51 9.57
C GLY A 86 -24.85 0.60 8.05
N LYS A 87 -24.07 1.47 7.39
CA LYS A 87 -24.02 1.60 5.93
C LYS A 87 -22.64 1.20 5.42
N GLU A 88 -22.64 0.32 4.43
CA GLU A 88 -21.43 -0.18 3.81
C GLU A 88 -20.92 0.79 2.75
N TRP A 89 -19.60 0.85 2.59
CA TRP A 89 -18.87 1.67 1.64
C TRP A 89 -17.71 0.86 1.09
N SER A 90 -17.52 0.93 -0.21
CA SER A 90 -16.54 0.10 -0.92
C SER A 90 -15.70 0.95 -1.86
N LEU A 91 -14.54 0.41 -2.26
CA LEU A 91 -13.70 1.06 -3.27
C LEU A 91 -14.42 1.29 -4.60
N SER A 92 -15.40 0.45 -4.96
CA SER A 92 -16.22 0.61 -6.17
C SER A 92 -17.18 1.80 -6.11
N ASP A 93 -17.43 2.35 -4.91
CA ASP A 93 -18.27 3.53 -4.74
C ASP A 93 -17.49 4.84 -5.03
N ARG A 94 -16.25 4.82 -5.52
CA ARG A 94 -15.45 6.05 -5.73
C ARG A 94 -15.49 6.58 -7.17
N PRO A 95 -15.33 7.90 -7.37
CA PRO A 95 -14.83 8.43 -8.64
C PRO A 95 -13.30 8.29 -8.70
N GLY A 96 -12.78 7.81 -9.84
CA GLY A 96 -11.34 7.82 -10.17
C GLY A 96 -10.43 7.03 -9.24
N VAL A 97 -9.15 7.43 -9.20
CA VAL A 97 -8.11 6.82 -8.34
C VAL A 97 -8.14 7.45 -6.94
N THR A 98 -7.99 6.64 -5.90
CA THR A 98 -7.85 7.09 -4.51
C THR A 98 -6.58 6.52 -3.92
N TRP A 99 -5.81 7.32 -3.19
CA TRP A 99 -4.52 6.93 -2.64
C TRP A 99 -4.29 7.53 -1.24
N TRP A 100 -3.38 6.91 -0.50
CA TRP A 100 -2.99 7.31 0.85
C TRP A 100 -1.61 7.99 0.85
N GLN A 101 -1.44 9.06 1.60
CA GLN A 101 -0.19 9.83 1.69
C GLN A 101 0.33 9.86 3.13
N PRO A 102 0.98 8.80 3.63
CA PRO A 102 1.43 8.68 5.02
C PRO A 102 2.62 9.61 5.36
N THR A 103 3.02 10.49 4.45
CA THR A 103 4.09 11.47 4.72
C THR A 103 3.58 12.90 4.58
N ASP A 104 2.31 13.08 4.20
CA ASP A 104 1.68 14.38 4.03
C ASP A 104 0.73 14.64 5.22
N PRO A 105 0.74 15.85 5.84
CA PRO A 105 -0.29 16.24 6.80
C PRO A 105 -1.72 16.14 6.24
N LYS A 106 -1.88 16.18 4.92
CA LYS A 106 -3.10 15.89 4.18
C LYS A 106 -3.02 14.48 3.60
N ASN A 107 -3.06 13.50 4.49
CA ASN A 107 -2.77 12.09 4.24
C ASN A 107 -3.71 11.35 3.28
N LEU A 108 -4.67 12.01 2.64
CA LEU A 108 -5.66 11.41 1.76
C LEU A 108 -5.66 12.15 0.42
N GLY A 109 -5.51 11.43 -0.68
CA GLY A 109 -5.66 11.98 -2.03
C GLY A 109 -6.68 11.22 -2.86
N GLN A 110 -7.41 11.94 -3.72
CA GLN A 110 -8.34 11.34 -4.67
C GLN A 110 -8.44 12.15 -5.96
N GLN A 111 -8.56 11.43 -7.07
CA GLN A 111 -8.89 11.96 -8.39
C GLN A 111 -10.40 11.90 -8.59
N VAL A 112 -11.02 13.06 -8.75
CA VAL A 112 -12.46 13.17 -9.03
C VAL A 112 -12.66 13.49 -10.50
N ILE A 113 -13.46 12.68 -11.19
CA ILE A 113 -13.80 12.87 -12.60
C ILE A 113 -15.25 13.34 -12.67
N GLY A 114 -15.47 14.58 -13.12
CA GLY A 114 -16.79 15.18 -13.23
C GLY A 114 -17.04 15.81 -14.59
N ARG A 115 -18.23 16.39 -14.77
CA ARG A 115 -18.60 17.10 -16.02
C ARG A 115 -17.67 18.28 -16.33
N SER A 116 -17.13 18.91 -15.30
CA SER A 116 -16.25 20.08 -15.40
C SER A 116 -14.78 19.72 -15.69
N GLY A 117 -14.45 18.42 -15.74
CA GLY A 117 -13.08 17.93 -15.91
C GLY A 117 -12.62 17.05 -14.75
N ILE A 118 -11.29 16.93 -14.61
CA ILE A 118 -10.65 16.14 -13.55
C ILE A 118 -10.15 17.10 -12.47
N ALA A 119 -10.40 16.76 -11.20
CA ALA A 119 -9.90 17.49 -10.04
C ALA A 119 -9.15 16.54 -9.11
N ILE A 120 -8.12 17.05 -8.43
CA ILE A 120 -7.43 16.34 -7.35
C ILE A 120 -7.85 16.96 -6.03
N VAL A 121 -8.24 16.13 -5.07
CA VAL A 121 -8.75 16.57 -3.76
C VAL A 121 -8.05 15.83 -2.63
N ASP A 122 -7.93 16.52 -1.50
CA ASP A 122 -7.26 16.03 -0.29
C ASP A 122 -8.26 15.28 0.63
N THR A 123 -9.18 14.51 0.05
CA THR A 123 -10.32 13.89 0.73
C THR A 123 -10.72 12.64 -0.03
N TRP A 124 -11.04 11.56 0.67
CA TRP A 124 -11.62 10.38 0.04
C TRP A 124 -13.13 10.50 0.03
N PHE A 125 -13.73 10.47 -1.15
CA PHE A 125 -15.17 10.44 -1.34
C PHE A 125 -15.62 9.07 -1.86
N PHE A 126 -16.70 8.57 -1.29
CA PHE A 126 -17.41 7.36 -1.68
C PHE A 126 -18.91 7.67 -1.82
N GLY A 127 -19.51 7.02 -2.81
CA GLY A 127 -20.92 7.13 -3.16
C GLY A 127 -21.17 7.87 -4.47
N ASP A 128 -22.35 8.43 -4.56
CA ASP A 128 -22.87 9.04 -5.76
C ASP A 128 -22.52 10.55 -5.81
N ALA A 129 -21.50 10.86 -6.59
CA ALA A 129 -21.08 12.23 -6.86
C ALA A 129 -22.06 12.99 -7.79
N ALA A 130 -22.90 12.29 -8.56
CA ALA A 130 -23.73 12.88 -9.60
C ALA A 130 -25.08 13.38 -9.08
N PHE A 131 -25.78 12.59 -8.26
CA PHE A 131 -27.07 12.98 -7.66
C PHE A 131 -26.95 13.38 -6.19
N GLY A 132 -25.82 13.12 -5.54
CA GLY A 132 -25.57 13.52 -4.16
C GLY A 132 -26.47 12.83 -3.13
N THR A 133 -27.04 11.69 -3.49
CA THR A 133 -28.02 10.98 -2.66
C THR A 133 -27.39 10.05 -1.63
N ARG A 134 -26.16 9.61 -1.85
CA ARG A 134 -25.40 8.76 -0.94
C ARG A 134 -23.95 9.20 -0.99
N GLN A 135 -23.47 9.82 0.07
CA GLN A 135 -22.15 10.42 0.14
C GLN A 135 -21.47 10.06 1.45
N PHE A 136 -20.20 9.72 1.35
CA PHE A 136 -19.32 9.50 2.49
C PHE A 136 -17.95 10.07 2.17
N SER A 137 -17.46 10.92 3.06
CA SER A 137 -16.21 11.62 2.87
C SER A 137 -15.31 11.46 4.09
N LEU A 138 -14.05 11.11 3.88
CA LEU A 138 -12.99 11.17 4.89
C LEU A 138 -12.04 12.30 4.56
N ARG A 139 -11.75 13.14 5.54
CA ARG A 139 -10.73 14.17 5.48
C ARG A 139 -9.62 13.84 6.47
N GLY A 140 -8.38 13.98 6.02
CA GLY A 140 -7.19 13.88 6.85
C GLY A 140 -7.09 14.96 7.92
N GLY A 141 -6.53 14.63 9.07
CA GLY A 141 -6.15 15.56 10.12
C GLY A 141 -4.65 15.51 10.40
N GLU A 142 -4.17 16.43 11.24
CA GLU A 142 -2.77 16.46 11.67
C GLU A 142 -2.40 15.16 12.40
N GLN A 143 -1.28 14.56 11.99
CA GLN A 143 -0.74 13.34 12.57
C GLN A 143 -0.43 13.55 14.06
N ASN A 144 -0.97 12.69 14.93
CA ASN A 144 -0.60 12.68 16.35
C ASN A 144 0.13 11.37 16.70
N SER A 145 0.73 11.33 17.89
CA SER A 145 1.56 10.20 18.37
C SER A 145 0.82 8.87 18.49
N ALA A 146 -0.51 8.84 18.30
CA ALA A 146 -1.36 7.66 18.41
C ALA A 146 -1.74 7.02 17.07
N GLY A 147 -1.41 7.64 15.92
CA GLY A 147 -1.68 7.09 14.60
C GLY A 147 -2.19 8.13 13.59
N TRP A 148 -2.77 7.64 12.51
CA TRP A 148 -3.39 8.47 11.48
C TRP A 148 -4.86 8.66 11.78
N GLY A 149 -5.43 9.81 11.43
CA GLY A 149 -6.85 10.05 11.65
C GLY A 149 -7.33 11.33 11.02
N GLY A 150 -8.58 11.66 11.30
CA GLY A 150 -9.19 12.88 10.79
C GLY A 150 -10.68 12.92 11.07
N SER A 151 -11.42 13.57 10.17
CA SER A 151 -12.88 13.71 10.27
C SER A 151 -13.59 13.00 9.13
N TRP A 152 -14.81 12.54 9.39
CA TRP A 152 -15.68 11.96 8.38
C TRP A 152 -17.05 12.62 8.39
N VAL A 153 -17.72 12.59 7.23
CA VAL A 153 -19.11 13.01 7.07
C VAL A 153 -19.84 11.98 6.20
N GLN A 154 -21.05 11.61 6.62
CA GLN A 154 -21.97 10.78 5.85
C GLN A 154 -23.26 11.57 5.60
N SER A 155 -23.75 11.53 4.38
CA SER A 155 -25.02 12.10 3.95
C SER A 155 -25.72 11.15 3.01
N ILE A 156 -26.81 10.53 3.46
CA ILE A 156 -27.67 9.68 2.66
C ILE A 156 -29.08 10.28 2.67
N THR A 157 -29.55 10.68 1.49
CA THR A 157 -30.91 11.11 1.25
C THR A 157 -31.71 9.96 0.64
N GLY A 158 -32.98 9.80 1.03
CA GLY A 158 -33.82 8.70 0.57
C GLY A 158 -34.90 8.32 1.58
N LEU A 159 -35.48 7.13 1.41
CA LEU A 159 -36.56 6.62 2.26
C LEU A 159 -36.13 6.41 3.73
N ALA A 160 -34.87 6.05 3.95
CA ALA A 160 -34.26 5.94 5.27
C ALA A 160 -33.02 6.85 5.33
N PRO A 161 -33.21 8.16 5.57
CA PRO A 161 -32.11 9.11 5.55
C PRO A 161 -31.13 8.82 6.69
N SER A 162 -29.85 9.07 6.44
CA SER A 162 -28.79 8.90 7.42
C SER A 162 -27.75 10.00 7.25
N PHE A 163 -27.62 10.82 8.29
CA PHE A 163 -26.64 11.90 8.35
C PHE A 163 -25.78 11.72 9.59
N GLY A 164 -24.49 11.94 9.45
CA GLY A 164 -23.58 11.84 10.56
C GLY A 164 -22.23 12.47 10.26
N SER A 165 -21.53 12.79 11.33
CA SER A 165 -20.15 13.22 11.27
C SER A 165 -19.43 12.80 12.53
N GLY A 166 -18.10 12.81 12.47
CA GLY A 166 -17.27 12.56 13.62
C GLY A 166 -15.81 12.38 13.22
N SER A 167 -15.08 11.59 14.01
CA SER A 167 -13.66 11.33 13.80
C SER A 167 -13.41 9.90 13.35
N TRP A 168 -12.29 9.70 12.67
CA TRP A 168 -11.79 8.39 12.30
C TRP A 168 -10.32 8.25 12.68
N SER A 169 -9.88 7.01 12.89
CA SER A 169 -8.47 6.67 13.05
C SER A 169 -8.11 5.46 12.19
N ALA A 170 -6.86 5.41 11.75
CA ALA A 170 -6.26 4.28 11.07
C ALA A 170 -5.05 3.75 11.84
N SER A 171 -4.93 2.43 11.86
CA SER A 171 -3.79 1.73 12.45
C SER A 171 -3.35 0.59 11.52
N PRO A 172 -2.04 0.25 11.44
CA PRO A 172 -1.61 -0.89 10.66
C PRO A 172 -2.32 -2.15 11.15
N SER A 173 -2.95 -2.88 10.24
CA SER A 173 -3.51 -4.18 10.56
C SER A 173 -2.34 -5.12 10.84
N SER A 174 -2.34 -5.78 11.99
CA SER A 174 -1.25 -6.65 12.48
C SER A 174 -0.95 -7.90 11.64
N VAL A 175 -1.47 -8.00 10.42
CA VAL A 175 -1.29 -9.14 9.51
C VAL A 175 -0.41 -8.73 8.33
N ALA A 176 0.82 -8.33 8.60
CA ALA A 176 1.89 -8.59 7.64
C ALA A 176 2.21 -10.08 7.78
N ALA A 177 1.52 -10.93 7.00
CA ALA A 177 1.86 -12.35 6.95
C ALA A 177 3.33 -12.47 6.52
N PRO A 178 4.25 -12.97 7.37
CA PRO A 178 5.61 -13.25 6.91
C PRO A 178 5.49 -14.37 5.89
N GLU A 179 6.10 -14.21 4.72
CA GLU A 179 6.08 -15.27 3.72
C GLU A 179 6.64 -16.59 4.29
N PRO A 180 6.08 -17.75 3.90
CA PRO A 180 6.57 -19.06 4.35
C PRO A 180 8.04 -19.35 3.98
N SER A 181 8.63 -18.56 3.08
CA SER A 181 10.04 -18.57 2.70
C SER A 181 10.98 -18.00 3.79
N THR A 182 10.52 -17.03 4.60
CA THR A 182 11.34 -16.44 5.68
C THR A 182 11.50 -17.41 6.85
N VAL A 183 10.50 -18.25 7.12
CA VAL A 183 10.55 -19.27 8.19
C VAL A 183 11.54 -20.40 7.82
N LEU A 184 11.59 -20.80 6.56
CA LEU A 184 12.58 -21.79 6.08
C LEU A 184 14.01 -21.22 6.03
N GLY A 185 14.17 -19.93 5.68
CA GLY A 185 15.47 -19.24 5.72
C GLY A 185 16.04 -19.10 7.14
N ALA A 186 15.20 -18.77 8.12
CA ALA A 186 15.62 -18.70 9.53
C ALA A 186 16.02 -20.07 10.10
N THR A 187 15.39 -21.15 9.63
CA THR A 187 15.70 -22.52 10.09
C THR A 187 17.04 -23.02 9.53
N LEU A 188 17.41 -22.63 8.30
CA LEU A 188 18.68 -23.05 7.67
C LEU A 188 19.91 -22.31 8.21
N VAL A 189 19.78 -21.03 8.56
CA VAL A 189 20.89 -20.27 9.17
C VAL A 189 21.20 -20.78 10.59
N GLY A 190 20.18 -21.20 11.34
CA GLY A 190 20.34 -21.78 12.68
C GLY A 190 21.13 -23.10 12.71
N VAL A 191 20.92 -23.98 11.72
CA VAL A 191 21.65 -25.26 11.63
C VAL A 191 23.10 -25.06 11.18
N GLY A 192 23.36 -24.10 10.28
CA GLY A 192 24.71 -23.82 9.77
C GLY A 192 25.68 -23.29 10.83
N VAL A 193 25.18 -22.47 11.78
CA VAL A 193 26.01 -21.91 12.87
C VAL A 193 26.30 -22.96 13.95
N TRP A 194 25.36 -23.88 14.22
CA TRP A 194 25.57 -24.93 15.23
C TRP A 194 26.60 -25.99 14.78
N LEU A 195 26.57 -26.39 13.50
CA LEU A 195 27.55 -27.35 12.93
C LEU A 195 28.98 -26.78 12.86
N ARG A 196 29.17 -25.48 12.63
CA ARG A 196 30.52 -24.87 12.65
C ARG A 196 31.13 -24.79 14.06
N LYS A 197 30.31 -24.76 15.11
CA LYS A 197 30.80 -24.64 16.48
C LYS A 197 31.25 -25.98 17.06
N THR A 198 30.63 -27.09 16.65
CA THR A 198 31.02 -28.45 17.08
C THR A 198 32.28 -28.97 16.37
N ILE A 199 32.59 -28.52 15.14
CA ILE A 199 33.78 -28.97 14.41
C ILE A 199 35.07 -28.26 14.90
N LYS A 200 35.00 -27.01 15.38
CA LYS A 200 36.17 -26.29 15.91
C LYS A 200 36.60 -26.67 17.33
N GLN A 201 35.83 -27.50 18.05
CA GLN A 201 36.19 -27.97 19.40
C GLN A 201 36.84 -29.36 19.43
N LYS A 202 37.16 -29.96 18.26
CA LYS A 202 37.85 -31.26 18.16
C LYS A 202 39.04 -31.25 17.19
N GLY A 203 39.72 -30.12 17.04
CA GLY A 203 40.99 -30.00 16.32
C GLY A 203 42.08 -29.52 17.26
#